data_AF-A0AB36EX86-F1
#
_entry.id   AF-A0AB36EX86-F1
#
_cell.length_a   1.000
_cell.length_b   1.000
_cell.length_c   1.000
_cell.angle_alpha   90.00
_cell.angle_beta   90.00
_cell.angle_gamma   90.00
#
_symmetry.space_group_name_H-M   'P 1'
#
loop_
_entity.id
_entity.type
_entity.pdbx_description
1 polymer ?
#
loop_
_entity_poly.entity_id
_entity_poly.type
_entity_poly.pdbx_seq_one_letter_code
_entity_poly.pdbx_strand_id
1 'polypeptide(L)'
;MRSVWGWLAVAVLALLAGGLGWWSWTLRAPTAQVVSLVVPPAFVLARDFSFDTYRLAWSGRDLELLDEAGRSLWRTNGAFLSAGKAEPALRCDEQSLEGFQVAGGRLQVFGHLRCTDGRVSTYRLAMQAEGERGVRVSVIVGDPALDRLTLRWQQEPDERFRGFSDAATGSESAVSVPVVEGRWMGEPSRSLLLISSHRAFQSGVGTRQFFGLESAGVVSLEVEAGSLELRVARAMP
;
A
#
# COMPACT_ATOMS: atom_id res chain seq x y z
N MET A 1 55.39 -11.16 23.94
CA MET A 1 55.03 -10.51 22.65
C MET A 1 54.04 -11.33 21.79
N ARG A 2 53.38 -12.40 22.29
CA ARG A 2 52.47 -13.23 21.49
C ARG A 2 50.97 -12.91 21.61
N SER A 3 50.53 -12.07 22.55
CA SER A 3 49.09 -11.81 22.75
C SER A 3 48.54 -10.65 21.91
N VAL A 4 49.34 -9.64 21.58
CA VAL A 4 48.87 -8.39 20.90
C VAL A 4 48.38 -8.67 19.47
N TRP A 5 49.00 -9.63 18.77
CA TRP A 5 48.61 -10.03 17.41
C TRP A 5 47.26 -10.77 17.36
N GLY A 6 46.93 -11.54 18.42
CA GLY A 6 45.65 -12.24 18.49
C GLY A 6 44.46 -11.27 18.62
N TRP A 7 44.62 -10.21 19.42
CA TRP A 7 43.58 -9.19 19.59
C TRP A 7 43.35 -8.35 18.34
N LEU A 8 44.41 -8.05 17.59
CA LEU A 8 44.31 -7.35 16.30
C LEU A 8 43.55 -8.19 15.27
N ALA A 9 43.81 -9.50 15.19
CA ALA A 9 43.10 -10.38 14.28
C ALA A 9 41.60 -10.48 14.60
N VAL A 10 41.24 -10.54 15.89
CA VAL A 10 39.83 -10.57 16.34
C VAL A 10 39.13 -9.24 16.07
N ALA A 11 39.80 -8.10 16.29
CA ALA A 11 39.22 -6.78 16.01
C ALA A 11 38.93 -6.58 14.51
N VAL A 12 39.84 -7.04 13.64
CA VAL A 12 39.64 -6.98 12.18
C VAL A 12 38.48 -7.89 11.73
N LEU A 13 38.39 -9.11 12.28
CA LEU A 13 37.27 -10.01 12.01
C LEU A 13 35.92 -9.46 12.48
N ALA A 14 35.87 -8.81 13.65
CA ALA A 14 34.66 -8.18 14.17
C ALA A 14 34.21 -6.99 13.29
N LEU A 15 35.14 -6.18 12.80
CA LEU A 15 34.85 -5.08 11.88
C LEU A 15 34.37 -5.57 10.52
N LEU A 16 34.95 -6.65 9.99
CA LEU A 16 34.51 -7.26 8.74
C LEU A 16 33.13 -7.92 8.88
N ALA A 17 32.86 -8.62 9.99
CA ALA A 17 31.56 -9.22 10.26
C ALA A 17 30.47 -8.15 10.46
N GLY A 18 30.78 -7.08 11.21
CA GLY A 18 29.90 -5.93 11.38
C GLY A 18 29.63 -5.18 10.07
N GLY A 19 30.67 -5.02 9.24
CA GLY A 19 30.56 -4.41 7.92
C GLY A 19 29.71 -5.24 6.95
N LEU A 20 29.91 -6.55 6.88
CA LEU A 20 29.10 -7.46 6.06
C LEU A 20 27.65 -7.53 6.56
N GLY A 21 27.45 -7.51 7.88
CA GLY A 21 26.12 -7.41 8.50
C GLY A 21 25.40 -6.14 8.07
N TRP A 22 26.05 -4.98 8.23
CA TRP A 22 25.53 -3.68 7.78
C TRP A 22 25.23 -3.65 6.29
N TRP A 23 26.14 -4.14 5.45
CA TRP A 23 25.96 -4.17 4.00
C TRP A 23 24.78 -5.06 3.60
N SER A 24 24.69 -6.25 4.17
CA SER A 24 23.55 -7.15 3.95
C SER A 24 22.22 -6.56 4.44
N TRP A 25 22.25 -5.77 5.51
CA TRP A 25 21.10 -5.03 6.01
C TRP A 25 20.71 -3.92 5.03
N THR A 26 21.65 -3.11 4.53
CA THR A 26 21.35 -2.07 3.52
C THR A 26 20.83 -2.62 2.19
N LEU A 27 21.23 -3.83 1.81
CA LEU A 27 20.72 -4.52 0.62
C LEU A 27 19.31 -5.10 0.83
N ARG A 28 18.90 -5.35 2.09
CA ARG A 28 17.57 -5.86 2.46
C ARG A 28 16.63 -4.77 2.95
N ALA A 29 17.16 -3.60 3.31
CA ALA A 29 16.37 -2.46 3.73
C ALA A 29 15.43 -2.09 2.56
N PRO A 30 14.11 -2.13 2.75
CA PRO A 30 13.17 -1.73 1.73
C PRO A 30 13.41 -0.25 1.44
N THR A 31 14.04 0.04 0.30
CA THR A 31 14.11 1.41 -0.18
C THR A 31 12.68 1.85 -0.44
N ALA A 32 12.25 2.93 0.23
CA ALA A 32 10.96 3.53 -0.03
C ALA A 32 10.84 3.75 -1.54
N GLN A 33 9.93 3.03 -2.17
CA GLN A 33 9.77 3.05 -3.62
C GLN A 33 9.21 4.42 -3.98
N VAL A 34 10.01 5.23 -4.69
CA VAL A 34 9.59 6.58 -5.08
C VAL A 34 8.63 6.44 -6.26
N VAL A 35 7.33 6.53 -5.95
CA VAL A 35 6.25 6.51 -6.95
C VAL A 35 5.88 7.94 -7.32
N SER A 36 5.71 8.22 -8.61
CA SER A 36 5.38 9.55 -9.11
C SER A 36 3.99 9.58 -9.73
N LEU A 37 3.30 10.71 -9.58
CA LEU A 37 2.01 10.96 -10.23
C LEU A 37 2.16 12.07 -11.26
N VAL A 38 1.92 11.72 -12.51
CA VAL A 38 1.79 12.65 -13.63
C VAL A 38 0.32 13.02 -13.78
N VAL A 39 -0.01 14.28 -13.51
CA VAL A 39 -1.37 14.80 -13.62
C VAL A 39 -1.51 15.57 -14.94
N PRO A 40 -2.35 15.09 -15.89
CA PRO A 40 -2.61 15.86 -17.09
C PRO A 40 -3.29 17.20 -16.79
N PRO A 41 -3.13 18.24 -17.63
CA PRO A 41 -3.72 19.57 -17.41
C PRO A 41 -5.22 19.57 -17.10
N ALA A 42 -5.98 18.64 -17.70
CA ALA A 42 -7.41 18.48 -17.49
C ALA A 42 -7.80 18.08 -16.04
N PHE A 43 -6.84 17.60 -15.25
CA PHE A 43 -7.03 17.10 -13.89
C PHE A 43 -6.37 17.96 -12.82
N VAL A 44 -5.81 19.13 -13.17
CA VAL A 44 -5.18 20.02 -12.16
C VAL A 44 -6.23 20.66 -11.24
N LEU A 45 -7.48 20.77 -11.70
CA LEU A 45 -8.57 21.35 -10.90
C LEU A 45 -9.13 20.34 -9.90
N ALA A 46 -9.47 20.85 -8.72
CA ALA A 46 -10.15 20.09 -7.68
C ALA A 46 -11.57 19.68 -8.12
N ARG A 47 -11.97 18.46 -7.75
CA ARG A 47 -13.27 17.87 -8.11
C ARG A 47 -13.76 16.96 -7.00
N ASP A 48 -15.06 16.93 -6.80
CA ASP A 48 -15.71 15.99 -5.89
C ASP A 48 -16.60 15.04 -6.68
N PHE A 49 -16.61 13.78 -6.25
CA PHE A 49 -17.41 12.73 -6.86
C PHE A 49 -18.17 11.97 -5.77
N SER A 50 -19.48 12.20 -5.70
CA SER A 50 -20.35 11.49 -4.76
C SER A 50 -20.82 10.17 -5.36
N PHE A 51 -20.85 9.12 -4.53
CA PHE A 51 -21.42 7.82 -4.87
C PHE A 51 -22.05 7.21 -3.62
N ASP A 52 -23.37 7.07 -3.64
CA ASP A 52 -24.15 6.70 -2.44
C ASP A 52 -23.89 7.70 -1.29
N THR A 53 -23.63 7.22 -0.07
CA THR A 53 -23.28 8.03 1.11
C THR A 53 -21.80 8.42 1.19
N TYR A 54 -20.99 8.09 0.19
CA TYR A 54 -19.55 8.36 0.15
C TYR A 54 -19.21 9.46 -0.86
N ARG A 55 -18.05 10.09 -0.65
CA ARG A 55 -17.50 11.09 -1.56
C ARG A 55 -16.01 10.84 -1.77
N LEU A 56 -15.57 10.87 -3.02
CA LEU A 56 -14.16 10.99 -3.35
C LEU A 56 -13.84 12.44 -3.70
N ALA A 57 -12.99 13.08 -2.91
CA ALA A 57 -12.43 14.39 -3.21
C ALA A 57 -11.10 14.22 -3.95
N TRP A 58 -10.92 15.00 -5.01
CA TRP A 58 -9.70 15.13 -5.78
C TRP A 58 -9.19 16.55 -5.68
N SER A 59 -7.93 16.75 -5.28
CA SER A 59 -7.35 18.09 -5.04
C SER A 59 -6.54 18.65 -6.22
N GLY A 60 -6.44 17.91 -7.32
CA GLY A 60 -5.47 18.18 -8.38
C GLY A 60 -4.18 17.36 -8.26
N ARG A 61 -3.97 16.66 -7.15
CA ARG A 61 -2.85 15.74 -6.93
C ARG A 61 -3.19 14.58 -6.01
N ASP A 62 -4.05 14.80 -5.04
CA ASP A 62 -4.31 13.88 -3.95
C ASP A 62 -5.77 13.40 -4.01
N LEU A 63 -6.00 12.15 -3.62
CA LEU A 63 -7.33 11.56 -3.48
C LEU A 63 -7.69 11.44 -2.01
N GLU A 64 -8.94 11.74 -1.67
CA GLU A 64 -9.48 11.52 -0.34
C GLU A 64 -10.88 10.93 -0.41
N LEU A 65 -11.01 9.69 0.04
CA LEU A 65 -12.28 9.01 0.24
C LEU A 65 -12.84 9.40 1.60
N LEU A 66 -14.04 9.95 1.56
CA LEU A 66 -14.78 10.46 2.71
C LEU A 66 -16.08 9.69 2.88
N ASP A 67 -16.47 9.49 4.12
CA ASP A 67 -17.82 9.05 4.46
C ASP A 67 -18.83 10.21 4.55
N GLU A 68 -20.08 9.86 4.85
CA GLU A 68 -21.22 10.79 4.95
C GLU A 68 -20.96 11.97 5.90
N ALA A 69 -20.21 11.74 6.98
CA ALA A 69 -19.90 12.76 7.97
C ALA A 69 -18.63 13.55 7.64
N GLY A 70 -18.06 13.34 6.45
CA GLY A 70 -16.86 14.02 5.99
C GLY A 70 -15.57 13.55 6.65
N ARG A 71 -15.52 12.32 7.20
CA ARG A 71 -14.28 11.77 7.77
C ARG A 71 -13.50 10.99 6.72
N SER A 72 -12.18 11.13 6.75
CA SER A 72 -11.23 10.41 5.88
C SER A 72 -11.23 8.91 6.17
N LEU A 73 -11.55 8.10 5.15
CA LEU A 73 -11.37 6.65 5.16
C LEU A 73 -10.07 6.25 4.46
N TRP A 74 -9.70 6.95 3.39
CA TRP A 74 -8.50 6.66 2.60
C TRP A 74 -8.03 7.95 1.94
N ARG A 75 -6.80 8.38 2.22
CA ARG A 75 -6.20 9.59 1.65
C ARG A 75 -4.88 9.26 0.98
N THR A 76 -4.56 9.86 -0.14
CA THR A 76 -3.27 9.71 -0.82
C THR A 76 -2.48 11.01 -0.75
N ASN A 77 -1.18 10.94 -1.06
CA ASN A 77 -0.36 12.12 -1.34
C ASN A 77 0.37 11.84 -2.65
N GLY A 78 -0.17 12.36 -3.75
CA GLY A 78 0.24 11.98 -5.09
C GLY A 78 -0.11 10.53 -5.43
N ALA A 79 0.89 9.81 -5.95
CA ALA A 79 0.68 8.48 -6.51
C ALA A 79 0.24 7.47 -5.45
N PHE A 80 -0.72 6.65 -5.82
CA PHE A 80 -1.36 5.68 -4.93
C PHE A 80 -1.22 4.25 -5.42
N LEU A 81 -0.64 4.05 -6.60
CA LEU A 81 -0.50 2.74 -7.21
C LEU A 81 0.88 2.55 -7.82
N SER A 82 1.46 1.38 -7.60
CA SER A 82 2.54 0.84 -8.43
C SER A 82 2.26 -0.61 -8.77
N ALA A 83 2.87 -1.09 -9.85
CA ALA A 83 2.80 -2.50 -10.23
C ALA A 83 4.18 -3.01 -10.63
N GLY A 84 4.33 -4.32 -10.78
CA GLY A 84 5.61 -4.88 -11.16
C GLY A 84 5.55 -6.36 -11.49
N LYS A 85 6.73 -6.89 -11.76
CA LYS A 85 6.98 -8.31 -11.96
C LYS A 85 8.18 -8.73 -11.14
N ALA A 86 8.12 -9.90 -10.50
CA ALA A 86 9.27 -10.44 -9.78
C ALA A 86 10.39 -10.90 -10.74
N GLU A 87 10.04 -11.66 -11.79
CA GLU A 87 11.02 -12.28 -12.69
C GLU A 87 10.59 -12.27 -14.18
N PRO A 88 11.38 -11.65 -15.09
CA PRO A 88 12.45 -10.71 -14.78
C PRO A 88 11.91 -9.50 -14.01
N ALA A 89 12.73 -8.95 -13.12
CA ALA A 89 12.33 -7.83 -12.27
C ALA A 89 11.91 -6.63 -13.12
N LEU A 90 10.68 -6.17 -12.91
CA LEU A 90 10.11 -5.00 -13.57
C LEU A 90 9.35 -4.15 -12.56
N ARG A 91 9.49 -2.83 -12.66
CA ARG A 91 8.72 -1.89 -11.84
C ARG A 91 7.97 -0.91 -12.71
N CYS A 92 6.77 -0.55 -12.29
CA CYS A 92 5.90 0.43 -12.91
C CYS A 92 5.48 1.44 -11.84
N ASP A 93 6.30 2.49 -11.71
CA ASP A 93 6.31 3.42 -10.56
C ASP A 93 5.85 4.84 -10.96
N GLU A 94 5.66 5.10 -12.25
CA GLU A 94 5.06 6.35 -12.72
C GLU A 94 3.59 6.11 -13.05
N GLN A 95 2.72 6.75 -12.28
CA GLN A 95 1.29 6.74 -12.44
C GLN A 95 0.84 7.96 -13.23
N SER A 96 -0.11 7.77 -14.14
CA SER A 96 -0.85 8.85 -14.80
C SER A 96 -2.35 8.65 -14.62
N LEU A 97 -3.09 9.76 -14.55
CA LEU A 97 -4.55 9.75 -14.46
C LEU A 97 -5.15 10.02 -15.84
N GLU A 98 -6.14 9.24 -16.23
CA GLU A 98 -6.89 9.43 -17.48
C GLU A 98 -8.31 9.91 -17.21
N GLY A 99 -8.94 9.45 -16.12
CA GLY A 99 -10.31 9.87 -15.84
C GLY A 99 -10.94 9.31 -14.58
N PHE A 100 -12.13 9.86 -14.32
CA PHE A 100 -13.05 9.47 -13.27
C PHE A 100 -14.40 9.14 -13.91
N GLN A 101 -15.04 8.06 -13.46
CA GLN A 101 -16.36 7.66 -13.93
C GLN A 101 -17.23 7.27 -12.73
N VAL A 102 -18.43 7.82 -12.65
CA VAL A 102 -19.42 7.46 -11.62
C VAL A 102 -20.62 6.82 -12.31
N ALA A 103 -21.01 5.63 -11.85
CA ALA A 103 -22.19 4.92 -12.36
C ALA A 103 -22.75 3.99 -11.28
N GLY A 104 -24.05 4.10 -10.97
CA GLY A 104 -24.77 3.11 -10.16
C GLY A 104 -24.15 2.79 -8.79
N GLY A 105 -23.81 3.82 -8.00
CA GLY A 105 -23.19 3.66 -6.67
C GLY A 105 -21.72 3.22 -6.71
N ARG A 106 -21.13 3.16 -7.90
CA ARG A 106 -19.72 2.87 -8.13
C ARG A 106 -19.00 4.10 -8.67
N LEU A 107 -17.80 4.32 -8.18
CA LEU A 107 -16.85 5.26 -8.74
C LEU A 107 -15.64 4.51 -9.28
N GLN A 108 -15.12 4.91 -10.43
CA GLN A 108 -13.88 4.40 -10.99
C GLN A 108 -12.88 5.52 -11.23
N VAL A 109 -11.63 5.27 -10.90
CA VAL A 109 -10.45 6.06 -11.27
C VAL A 109 -9.60 5.17 -12.19
N PHE A 110 -9.19 5.69 -13.34
CA PHE A 110 -8.41 4.92 -14.31
C PHE A 110 -7.33 5.77 -14.96
N GLY A 111 -6.33 5.09 -15.51
CA GLY A 111 -5.22 5.68 -16.24
C GLY A 111 -4.15 4.66 -16.53
N HIS A 112 -2.88 5.09 -16.50
CA HIS A 112 -1.76 4.22 -16.88
C HIS A 112 -0.63 4.20 -15.85
N LEU A 113 0.08 3.08 -15.80
CA LEU A 113 1.36 2.91 -15.14
C LEU A 113 2.45 2.75 -16.21
N ARG A 114 3.53 3.50 -16.10
CA ARG A 114 4.71 3.37 -16.96
C ARG A 114 5.79 2.58 -16.25
N CYS A 115 6.32 1.58 -16.96
CA CYS A 115 7.31 0.64 -16.46
C CYS A 115 8.73 1.05 -16.83
N THR A 116 9.72 0.53 -16.09
CA THR A 116 11.14 0.82 -16.29
C THR A 116 11.68 0.37 -17.65
N ASP A 117 11.01 -0.57 -18.32
CA ASP A 117 11.33 -1.04 -19.67
C ASP A 117 10.63 -0.23 -20.78
N GLY A 118 9.89 0.83 -20.40
CA GLY A 118 9.14 1.69 -21.33
C GLY A 118 7.72 1.18 -21.65
N ARG A 119 7.31 0.00 -21.18
CA ARG A 119 5.92 -0.44 -21.34
C ARG A 119 4.95 0.43 -20.55
N VAL A 120 3.70 0.42 -21.00
CA VAL A 120 2.59 1.14 -20.38
C VAL A 120 1.46 0.15 -20.14
N SER A 121 0.99 0.07 -18.90
CA SER A 121 -0.13 -0.78 -18.48
C SER A 121 -1.28 0.09 -18.01
N THR A 122 -2.51 -0.18 -18.44
CA THR A 122 -3.69 0.49 -17.89
C THR A 122 -3.94 0.03 -16.46
N TYR A 123 -4.53 0.87 -15.62
CA TYR A 123 -5.12 0.43 -14.35
C TYR A 123 -6.55 0.95 -14.20
N ARG A 124 -7.32 0.25 -13.39
CA ARG A 124 -8.64 0.70 -12.93
C ARG A 124 -8.76 0.42 -11.45
N LEU A 125 -9.01 1.49 -10.68
CA LEU A 125 -9.39 1.45 -9.27
C LEU A 125 -10.88 1.73 -9.20
N ALA A 126 -11.67 0.78 -8.71
CA ALA A 126 -13.10 0.92 -8.50
C ALA A 126 -13.42 0.97 -7.00
N MET A 127 -14.28 1.91 -6.63
CA MET A 127 -14.85 2.07 -5.30
C MET A 127 -16.35 1.79 -5.39
N GLN A 128 -16.82 0.85 -4.58
CA GLN A 128 -18.23 0.47 -4.50
C GLN A 128 -18.71 0.66 -3.06
N ALA A 129 -19.75 1.45 -2.88
CA ALA A 129 -20.43 1.55 -1.60
C ALA A 129 -21.10 0.21 -1.25
N GLU A 130 -20.91 -0.26 -0.01
CA GLU A 130 -21.53 -1.49 0.53
C GLU A 130 -22.37 -1.21 1.78
N GLY A 131 -22.92 0.01 1.90
CA GLY A 131 -23.65 0.48 3.08
C GLY A 131 -22.79 0.44 4.34
N GLU A 132 -23.34 -0.09 5.44
CA GLU A 132 -22.64 -0.19 6.74
C GLU A 132 -21.32 -0.98 6.69
N ARG A 133 -21.09 -1.80 5.65
CA ARG A 133 -19.82 -2.53 5.49
C ARG A 133 -18.67 -1.64 5.03
N GLY A 134 -18.92 -0.39 4.64
CA GLY A 134 -17.91 0.51 4.13
C GLY A 134 -17.82 0.53 2.61
N VAL A 135 -16.62 0.78 2.09
CA VAL A 135 -16.33 0.87 0.67
C VAL A 135 -15.45 -0.30 0.24
N ARG A 136 -15.88 -1.05 -0.76
CA ARG A 136 -15.02 -2.02 -1.45
C ARG A 136 -14.19 -1.29 -2.50
N VAL A 137 -12.89 -1.37 -2.35
CA VAL A 137 -11.86 -0.91 -3.29
C VAL A 137 -11.33 -2.11 -4.05
N SER A 138 -11.46 -2.12 -5.38
CA SER A 138 -10.84 -3.12 -6.24
C SER A 138 -9.91 -2.46 -7.24
N VAL A 139 -8.74 -3.04 -7.44
CA VAL A 139 -7.74 -2.56 -8.38
C VAL A 139 -7.36 -3.67 -9.33
N ILE A 140 -7.31 -3.36 -10.62
CA ILE A 140 -6.88 -4.27 -11.67
C ILE A 140 -5.88 -3.54 -12.57
N VAL A 141 -4.76 -4.18 -12.88
CA VAL A 141 -3.83 -3.76 -13.93
C VAL A 141 -4.10 -4.54 -15.23
N GLY A 142 -3.95 -3.86 -16.36
CA GLY A 142 -4.32 -4.38 -17.67
C GLY A 142 -3.25 -5.26 -18.32
N ASP A 143 -1.97 -5.08 -17.97
CA ASP A 143 -0.89 -5.97 -18.42
C ASP A 143 -0.88 -7.26 -17.57
N PRO A 144 -1.25 -8.42 -18.14
CA PRO A 144 -1.33 -9.68 -17.41
C PRO A 144 0.04 -10.24 -17.01
N ALA A 145 1.14 -9.68 -17.51
CA ALA A 145 2.48 -10.09 -17.12
C ALA A 145 2.93 -9.48 -15.78
N LEU A 146 2.17 -8.53 -15.23
CA LEU A 146 2.45 -7.93 -13.92
C LEU A 146 1.86 -8.81 -12.81
N ASP A 147 2.74 -9.31 -11.94
CA ASP A 147 2.40 -10.23 -10.86
C ASP A 147 2.49 -9.57 -9.46
N ARG A 148 2.76 -8.27 -9.41
CA ARG A 148 2.76 -7.47 -8.18
C ARG A 148 1.96 -6.20 -8.34
N LEU A 149 1.21 -5.86 -7.29
CA LEU A 149 0.40 -4.64 -7.23
C LEU A 149 0.48 -4.06 -5.83
N THR A 150 0.78 -2.76 -5.71
CA THR A 150 0.89 -2.07 -4.42
C THR A 150 -0.04 -0.87 -4.38
N LEU A 151 -0.99 -0.87 -3.44
CA LEU A 151 -1.86 0.26 -3.11
C LEU A 151 -1.27 1.06 -1.95
N ARG A 152 -1.28 2.39 -2.03
CA ARG A 152 -0.72 3.29 -1.00
C ARG A 152 -1.70 4.34 -0.51
N TRP A 153 -1.54 4.75 0.75
CA TRP A 153 -2.29 5.83 1.38
C TRP A 153 -1.51 6.48 2.52
N GLN A 154 -2.03 7.61 3.02
CA GLN A 154 -1.48 8.36 4.13
C GLN A 154 -2.09 7.87 5.45
N GLN A 155 -1.22 7.66 6.43
CA GLN A 155 -1.58 7.54 7.84
C GLN A 155 -2.06 8.90 8.36
N GLU A 156 -3.16 8.94 9.11
CA GLU A 156 -3.55 10.19 9.79
C GLU A 156 -2.58 10.49 10.94
N PRO A 157 -2.30 11.77 11.29
CA PRO A 157 -1.27 12.11 12.28
C PRO A 157 -1.44 11.46 13.67
N ASP A 158 -2.68 11.21 14.08
CA ASP A 158 -3.05 10.55 15.34
C ASP A 158 -3.44 9.07 15.16
N GLU A 159 -3.35 8.53 13.94
CA GLU A 159 -3.73 7.16 13.64
C GLU A 159 -2.73 6.18 14.23
N ARG A 160 -3.23 5.25 15.04
CA ARG A 160 -2.44 4.16 15.61
C ARG A 160 -2.97 2.83 15.12
N PHE A 161 -2.12 2.05 14.47
CA PHE A 161 -2.43 0.69 14.08
C PHE A 161 -2.34 -0.25 15.29
N ARG A 162 -3.40 -1.04 15.52
CA ARG A 162 -3.54 -1.92 16.69
C ARG A 162 -3.14 -3.38 16.41
N GLY A 163 -2.99 -3.75 15.14
CA GLY A 163 -2.52 -5.08 14.72
C GLY A 163 -3.34 -5.69 13.61
N PHE A 164 -3.09 -6.98 13.35
CA PHE A 164 -3.82 -7.77 12.37
C PHE A 164 -4.61 -8.90 13.02
N SER A 165 -5.74 -9.25 12.44
CA SER A 165 -6.41 -10.52 12.70
C SER A 165 -6.75 -11.23 11.40
N ASP A 166 -6.99 -12.53 11.51
CA ASP A 166 -7.59 -13.28 10.42
C ASP A 166 -9.09 -12.96 10.37
N ALA A 167 -9.52 -12.28 9.30
CA ALA A 167 -10.92 -11.85 9.18
C ALA A 167 -11.91 -13.04 9.11
N ALA A 168 -11.44 -14.27 8.84
CA ALA A 168 -12.27 -15.47 8.78
C ALA A 168 -12.60 -16.04 10.18
N THR A 169 -11.70 -15.86 11.16
CA THR A 169 -11.89 -16.44 12.50
C THR A 169 -12.44 -15.44 13.51
N GLY A 170 -12.43 -14.14 13.18
CA GLY A 170 -12.89 -13.07 14.10
C GLY A 170 -12.13 -13.03 15.42
N SER A 171 -11.08 -13.84 15.56
CA SER A 171 -10.25 -13.90 16.75
C SER A 171 -9.35 -12.68 16.72
N GLU A 172 -9.66 -11.71 17.57
CA GLU A 172 -8.70 -10.70 18.02
C GLU A 172 -7.56 -11.40 18.76
N SER A 173 -6.68 -12.07 18.01
CA SER A 173 -5.32 -12.21 18.48
C SER A 173 -4.76 -10.80 18.45
N ALA A 174 -4.99 -10.05 19.54
CA ALA A 174 -4.28 -8.82 19.86
C ALA A 174 -2.80 -9.19 20.07
N VAL A 175 -2.13 -9.55 18.99
CA VAL A 175 -0.69 -9.66 18.95
C VAL A 175 -0.24 -8.22 19.03
N SER A 176 0.17 -7.79 20.22
CA SER A 176 0.96 -6.57 20.41
C SER A 176 2.10 -6.61 19.41
N VAL A 177 1.98 -5.82 18.34
CA VAL A 177 2.87 -5.89 17.19
C VAL A 177 4.25 -5.44 17.64
N PRO A 178 5.28 -6.30 17.64
CA PRO A 178 6.63 -5.81 17.78
C PRO A 178 6.91 -4.94 16.55
N VAL A 179 7.25 -3.68 16.79
CA VAL A 179 7.73 -2.76 15.77
C VAL A 179 9.04 -3.33 15.22
N VAL A 180 8.96 -4.14 14.18
CA VAL A 180 10.12 -4.55 13.38
C VAL A 180 9.91 -3.92 12.01
N GLU A 181 10.50 -2.74 11.83
CA GLU A 181 10.71 -2.03 10.55
C GLU A 181 9.56 -2.10 9.52
N GLY A 182 8.32 -1.87 9.96
CA GLY A 182 7.25 -1.39 9.08
C GLY A 182 6.90 -2.25 7.86
N ARG A 183 7.10 -3.57 7.86
CA ARG A 183 6.56 -4.46 6.82
C ARG A 183 6.04 -5.75 7.43
N TRP A 184 4.82 -6.12 7.07
CA TRP A 184 4.09 -7.25 7.64
C TRP A 184 3.61 -8.17 6.52
N MET A 185 3.64 -9.48 6.74
CA MET A 185 3.28 -10.48 5.74
C MET A 185 2.02 -11.24 6.16
N GLY A 186 1.03 -11.29 5.27
CA GLY A 186 -0.13 -12.17 5.36
C GLY A 186 0.03 -13.37 4.44
N GLU A 187 -0.14 -14.58 4.98
CA GLU A 187 -0.15 -15.81 4.20
C GLU A 187 -1.39 -15.90 3.29
N PRO A 188 -1.31 -16.50 2.09
CA PRO A 188 -2.40 -16.54 1.11
C PRO A 188 -3.70 -17.17 1.62
N SER A 189 -3.60 -18.05 2.63
CA SER A 189 -4.73 -18.77 3.23
C SER A 189 -5.53 -17.95 4.23
N ARG A 190 -5.08 -16.74 4.59
CA ARG A 190 -5.72 -15.90 5.60
C ARG A 190 -6.21 -14.61 5.01
N SER A 191 -7.39 -14.20 5.45
CA SER A 191 -7.89 -12.86 5.19
C SER A 191 -7.21 -11.89 6.13
N LEU A 192 -6.77 -10.73 5.63
CA LEU A 192 -6.05 -9.76 6.42
C LEU A 192 -7.03 -8.68 6.91
N LEU A 193 -7.22 -8.57 8.22
CA LEU A 193 -7.89 -7.44 8.85
C LEU A 193 -6.85 -6.57 9.55
N LEU A 194 -6.71 -5.32 9.16
CA LEU A 194 -5.89 -4.33 9.83
C LEU A 194 -6.80 -3.26 10.44
N ILE A 195 -6.59 -2.98 11.74
CA ILE A 195 -7.40 -2.01 12.48
C ILE A 195 -6.52 -0.89 12.97
N SER A 196 -7.00 0.34 12.80
CA SER A 196 -6.44 1.56 13.36
C SER A 196 -7.44 2.25 14.29
N SER A 197 -7.04 3.37 14.91
CA SER A 197 -7.96 4.23 15.66
C SER A 197 -9.05 4.90 14.82
N HIS A 198 -8.93 4.95 13.48
CA HIS A 198 -9.87 5.66 12.61
C HIS A 198 -10.66 4.73 11.68
N ARG A 199 -10.02 3.63 11.26
CA ARG A 199 -10.47 2.81 10.14
C ARG A 199 -10.03 1.35 10.26
N ALA A 200 -10.80 0.49 9.62
CA ALA A 200 -10.53 -0.92 9.44
C ALA A 200 -10.37 -1.24 7.95
N PHE A 201 -9.39 -2.10 7.67
CA PHE A 201 -8.98 -2.52 6.34
C PHE A 201 -9.08 -4.03 6.26
N GLN A 202 -9.97 -4.56 5.41
CA GLN A 202 -10.16 -5.99 5.25
C GLN A 202 -9.82 -6.41 3.82
N SER A 203 -8.80 -7.24 3.66
CA SER A 203 -8.44 -7.84 2.38
C SER A 203 -8.87 -9.31 2.32
N GLY A 204 -9.25 -9.76 1.12
CA GLY A 204 -9.74 -11.13 0.87
C GLY A 204 -8.65 -12.20 0.98
N VAL A 205 -9.06 -13.47 0.83
CA VAL A 205 -8.16 -14.63 0.76
C VAL A 205 -7.66 -14.87 -0.68
N GLY A 206 -6.55 -15.58 -0.83
CA GLY A 206 -6.16 -16.18 -2.12
C GLY A 206 -4.86 -15.66 -2.75
N THR A 207 -4.25 -14.61 -2.21
CA THR A 207 -2.97 -14.08 -2.68
C THR A 207 -2.08 -13.72 -1.49
N ARG A 208 -0.76 -13.86 -1.63
CA ARG A 208 0.18 -13.39 -0.59
C ARG A 208 0.09 -11.87 -0.53
N GLN A 209 0.05 -11.33 0.69
CA GLN A 209 -0.15 -9.90 0.93
C GLN A 209 0.95 -9.36 1.84
N PHE A 210 1.41 -8.15 1.57
CA PHE A 210 2.36 -7.46 2.40
C PHE A 210 1.81 -6.10 2.75
N PHE A 211 1.57 -5.87 4.03
CA PHE A 211 1.30 -4.53 4.52
C PHE A 211 2.64 -3.84 4.79
N GLY A 212 2.71 -2.53 4.65
CA GLY A 212 3.91 -1.74 4.92
C GLY A 212 3.57 -0.39 5.53
N LEU A 213 4.38 0.07 6.49
CA LEU A 213 4.44 1.44 6.96
C LEU A 213 5.79 1.98 6.54
N GLU A 214 5.75 2.73 5.46
CA GLU A 214 6.90 3.38 4.85
C GLU A 214 7.27 4.64 5.66
N SER A 215 8.46 5.18 5.38
CA SER A 215 8.86 6.47 5.95
C SER A 215 7.86 7.57 5.52
N ALA A 216 7.76 8.62 6.34
CA ALA A 216 6.84 9.75 6.12
C ALA A 216 5.33 9.44 6.24
N GLY A 217 4.94 8.38 6.97
CA GLY A 217 3.53 8.10 7.27
C GLY A 217 2.75 7.53 6.08
N VAL A 218 3.46 7.02 5.06
CA VAL A 218 2.84 6.29 3.96
C VAL A 218 2.60 4.86 4.39
N VAL A 219 1.41 4.37 4.09
CA VAL A 219 0.96 3.03 4.34
C VAL A 219 0.78 2.33 3.00
N SER A 220 1.19 1.07 2.89
CA SER A 220 1.09 0.29 1.66
C SER A 220 0.52 -1.11 1.88
N LEU A 221 -0.18 -1.61 0.86
CA LEU A 221 -0.63 -2.98 0.73
C LEU A 221 -0.19 -3.51 -0.63
N GLU A 222 0.81 -4.39 -0.63
CA GLU A 222 1.29 -5.13 -1.80
C GLU A 222 0.64 -6.51 -1.87
N VAL A 223 0.29 -6.97 -3.06
CA VAL A 223 -0.16 -8.34 -3.32
C VAL A 223 0.65 -8.96 -4.44
N GLU A 224 0.90 -10.27 -4.36
CA GLU A 224 1.48 -11.07 -5.45
C GLU A 224 0.37 -11.48 -6.44
N ALA A 225 -0.28 -10.49 -7.06
CA ALA A 225 -1.25 -10.66 -8.12
C ALA A 225 -1.40 -9.38 -8.96
N GLY A 226 -1.93 -9.51 -10.19
CA GLY A 226 -2.34 -8.38 -11.04
C GLY A 226 -3.64 -7.69 -10.61
N SER A 227 -4.23 -8.10 -9.48
CA SER A 227 -5.45 -7.51 -8.93
C SER A 227 -5.45 -7.53 -7.41
N LEU A 228 -6.07 -6.52 -6.81
CA LEU A 228 -6.20 -6.34 -5.36
C LEU A 228 -7.65 -5.99 -5.02
N GLU A 229 -8.19 -6.62 -3.97
CA GLU A 229 -9.48 -6.23 -3.38
C GLU A 229 -9.29 -5.92 -1.89
N LEU A 230 -9.80 -4.77 -1.46
CA LEU A 230 -9.69 -4.27 -0.11
C LEU A 230 -11.03 -3.61 0.27
N ARG A 231 -11.55 -3.90 1.46
CA ARG A 231 -12.67 -3.16 2.05
C ARG A 231 -12.12 -2.18 3.08
N VAL A 232 -12.58 -0.94 3.01
CA VAL A 232 -12.24 0.12 3.96
C VAL A 232 -13.51 0.59 4.64
N ALA A 233 -13.50 0.58 5.97
CA ALA A 233 -14.61 1.03 6.79
C ALA A 233 -14.09 1.83 7.99
N ARG A 234 -15.01 2.47 8.70
CA ARG A 234 -14.72 3.04 10.02
C ARG A 234 -14.26 1.95 10.98
N ALA A 235 -13.32 2.30 11.86
CA ALA A 235 -13.11 1.50 13.05
C ALA A 235 -14.37 1.64 13.93
N MET A 236 -14.96 0.52 14.33
CA MET A 236 -15.99 0.52 15.36
C MET A 236 -15.33 0.91 16.69
N PRO A 237 -15.96 1.78 17.50
CA PRO A 237 -15.45 2.18 18.80
C PRO A 237 -15.34 1.01 19.79
#